data_AF-A0A952S757-F1
#
_entry.id   AF-A0A952S757-F1
#
_cell.length_a   1.000
_cell.length_b   1.000
_cell.length_c   1.000
_cell.angle_alpha   90.00
_cell.angle_beta   90.00
_cell.angle_gamma   90.00
#
_symmetry.space_group_name_H-M   'P 1'
#
loop_
_entity.id
_entity.type
_entity.pdbx_description
1 polymer ?
#
loop_
_entity_poly.entity_id
_entity_poly.type
_entity_poly.pdbx_seq_one_letter_code
_entity_poly.pdbx_strand_id
1 'polypeptide(L)'
;MNVFEDLIEELKEENLLEHTVIELTDGMPTDDLFRSSPPVLDEYRDMPANVAVMAQAADAASTESPAQKADVAPVDVPEIKAAKNTRDFLRKRAMEEVSSMQMVEHVLSGVEREFMRLVPVPFDDLEAKKALHKFLQAADDPQSAECSEAEYELLQETQKWYGELSDRDREISVANIRRFCENSRPALSSQALISLARFYRNSPFTEEIRGKFDFVMTRLFSRENEDGDRSLLFAYNEMHGHIKTLYDNWSSINLYSIQENGEEISAAVSQFTAIGEEIGTHTGFDALLGSNVFTRLRQLKADIGELFYFQDVLAAAIDTNLKLGNRFSALAEEVRNRVNLERLHQKYGEDLDRLVSDTIGRTFMMADIFEPAEEEPEEGIGNNDSAPVLKSFQVQEKRSWLSFQLFGVNKWLLAATVLIVALSVGGYFWADSSTAQSAAAPQANNITLEGTVMAEHLVGARSTDETFYGIVKADWEKMSDDERMSVLKKAAAFASEKGLRKVHFLNNRGRTVGFAVGDKAKLYDPA
;
A
#
# COMPACT_ATOMS: atom_id res chain seq x y z
N MET A 1 -17.86 -6.61 1.44
CA MET A 1 -16.63 -6.64 0.65
C MET A 1 -16.27 -5.21 0.37
N ASN A 2 -15.25 -4.73 1.07
CA ASN A 2 -14.58 -3.49 0.74
C ASN A 2 -13.76 -3.79 -0.52
N VAL A 3 -13.91 -2.99 -1.58
CA VAL A 3 -13.05 -3.04 -2.77
C VAL A 3 -11.57 -2.92 -2.39
N PHE A 4 -11.27 -2.32 -1.24
CA PHE A 4 -9.95 -2.22 -0.65
C PHE A 4 -9.45 -3.53 -0.02
N GLU A 5 -10.33 -4.31 0.60
CA GLU A 5 -9.99 -5.68 1.03
C GLU A 5 -9.80 -6.57 -0.18
N ASP A 6 -10.64 -6.44 -1.22
CA ASP A 6 -10.50 -7.21 -2.46
C ASP A 6 -9.22 -6.80 -3.23
N LEU A 7 -8.87 -5.52 -3.30
CA LEU A 7 -7.60 -5.04 -3.88
C LEU A 7 -6.39 -5.53 -3.07
N ILE A 8 -6.48 -5.51 -1.74
CA ILE A 8 -5.42 -6.04 -0.88
C ILE A 8 -5.37 -7.57 -0.94
N GLU A 9 -6.50 -8.26 -1.04
CA GLU A 9 -6.62 -9.72 -1.12
C GLU A 9 -6.17 -10.22 -2.49
N GLU A 10 -6.47 -9.50 -3.58
CA GLU A 10 -5.94 -9.74 -4.94
C GLU A 10 -4.42 -9.49 -4.99
N LEU A 11 -3.93 -8.40 -4.38
CA LEU A 11 -2.49 -8.16 -4.22
C LEU A 11 -1.79 -9.17 -3.28
N LYS A 12 -2.53 -9.80 -2.34
CA LYS A 12 -2.04 -10.90 -1.48
C LYS A 12 -2.04 -12.24 -2.21
N GLU A 13 -3.09 -12.53 -2.97
CA GLU A 13 -3.29 -13.77 -3.73
C GLU A 13 -2.28 -13.88 -4.89
N GLU A 14 -1.83 -12.76 -5.46
CA GLU A 14 -0.74 -12.71 -6.45
C GLU A 14 0.68 -12.76 -5.85
N ASN A 15 0.83 -13.07 -4.55
CA ASN A 15 2.12 -13.32 -3.88
C ASN A 15 3.03 -12.08 -3.74
N LEU A 16 2.47 -10.86 -3.77
CA LEU A 16 3.22 -9.59 -3.67
C LEU A 16 3.31 -9.01 -2.25
N LEU A 17 2.94 -9.80 -1.22
CA LEU A 17 3.03 -9.43 0.19
C LEU A 17 3.79 -10.49 0.98
N GLU A 18 5.11 -10.36 1.05
CA GLU A 18 5.87 -11.03 2.10
C GLU A 18 5.52 -10.38 3.45
N HIS A 19 4.74 -11.11 4.26
CA HIS A 19 4.46 -10.95 5.69
C HIS A 19 4.80 -9.59 6.34
N THR A 20 4.07 -8.53 6.01
CA THR A 20 4.07 -7.29 6.81
C THR A 20 2.66 -6.70 6.88
N VAL A 21 1.73 -7.47 7.43
CA VAL A 21 0.47 -6.93 7.96
C VAL A 21 0.49 -7.16 9.47
N ILE A 22 0.52 -6.08 10.24
CA ILE A 22 0.20 -6.13 11.67
C ILE A 22 -1.31 -6.35 11.74
N GLU A 23 -1.73 -7.58 12.03
CA GLU A 23 -3.12 -7.90 12.31
C GLU A 23 -3.55 -7.13 13.57
N LEU A 24 -4.44 -6.16 13.41
CA LEU A 24 -5.17 -5.56 14.51
C LEU A 24 -6.10 -6.64 15.09
N THR A 25 -5.73 -7.14 16.27
CA THR A 25 -6.52 -8.12 17.03
C THR A 25 -7.84 -7.49 17.46
N ASP A 26 -8.90 -7.88 16.77
CA ASP A 26 -10.28 -7.53 17.11
C ASP A 26 -10.76 -8.47 18.24
N GLY A 27 -10.72 -7.98 19.48
CA GLY A 27 -11.22 -8.77 20.62
C GLY A 27 -10.78 -8.28 22.00
N MET A 28 -11.41 -7.21 22.51
CA MET A 28 -11.53 -7.02 23.96
C MET A 28 -13.01 -7.08 24.38
N PRO A 29 -13.39 -7.94 25.35
CA PRO A 29 -14.73 -7.95 25.90
C PRO A 29 -14.88 -6.81 26.93
N THR A 30 -15.75 -5.85 26.63
CA THR A 30 -16.20 -4.82 27.57
C THR A 30 -17.35 -5.36 28.42
N ASP A 31 -17.04 -6.03 29.52
CA ASP A 31 -18.03 -6.36 30.55
C ASP A 31 -17.29 -6.53 31.88
N ASP A 32 -17.05 -5.42 32.59
CA ASP A 32 -16.94 -5.43 34.08
C ASP A 32 -16.71 -4.06 34.78
N LEU A 33 -16.95 -2.91 34.14
CA LEU A 33 -16.73 -1.60 34.79
C LEU A 33 -17.96 -0.68 34.72
N PHE A 34 -19.09 -1.13 35.27
CA PHE A 34 -20.20 -0.25 35.63
C PHE A 34 -20.60 -0.44 37.10
N ARG A 35 -19.99 0.36 37.99
CA ARG A 35 -20.60 0.68 39.29
C ARG A 35 -20.00 1.95 39.90
N SER A 36 -20.61 3.10 39.63
CA SER A 36 -21.03 4.11 40.62
C SER A 36 -21.29 5.45 39.94
N SER A 37 -22.57 5.82 39.81
CA SER A 37 -22.97 7.22 39.64
C SER A 37 -23.39 7.78 41.01
N PRO A 38 -23.11 9.05 41.30
CA PRO A 38 -23.95 9.88 42.14
C PRO A 38 -24.71 10.93 41.30
N PRO A 39 -25.72 11.60 41.89
CA PRO A 39 -26.93 11.99 41.16
C PRO A 39 -26.87 13.35 40.51
N VAL A 40 -27.69 13.44 39.46
CA VAL A 40 -28.11 14.60 38.68
C VAL A 40 -28.64 15.73 39.57
N LEU A 41 -28.22 16.96 39.28
CA LEU A 41 -28.96 18.18 39.61
C LEU A 41 -29.55 18.74 38.31
N ASP A 42 -30.86 18.55 38.19
CA ASP A 42 -31.76 19.27 37.28
C ASP A 42 -31.81 20.74 37.70
N GLU A 43 -31.43 21.66 36.81
CA GLU A 43 -32.01 23.01 36.74
C GLU A 43 -31.48 23.70 35.48
N TYR A 44 -32.29 23.76 34.42
CA TYR A 44 -32.70 25.02 33.76
C TYR A 44 -33.56 24.67 32.53
N ARG A 45 -34.85 24.92 32.66
CA ARG A 45 -35.86 24.88 31.60
C ARG A 45 -36.38 26.31 31.43
N ASP A 46 -36.63 26.66 30.16
CA ASP A 46 -37.39 27.79 29.63
C ASP A 46 -36.56 28.86 28.91
N MET A 47 -36.63 28.85 27.57
CA MET A 47 -37.22 29.93 26.76
C MET A 47 -37.29 29.57 25.26
N PRO A 48 -38.17 30.22 24.47
CA PRO A 48 -38.98 29.54 23.46
C PRO A 48 -38.52 29.69 22.00
N ALA A 49 -39.10 28.81 21.18
CA ALA A 49 -39.08 28.82 19.73
C ALA A 49 -39.78 30.04 19.10
N ASN A 50 -39.18 30.54 18.01
CA ASN A 50 -39.76 31.06 16.75
C ASN A 50 -38.57 31.68 15.99
N VAL A 51 -38.31 31.35 14.71
CA VAL A 51 -39.02 31.87 13.54
C VAL A 51 -38.83 30.92 12.36
N ALA A 52 -39.93 30.60 11.67
CA ALA A 52 -39.94 30.05 10.31
C ALA A 52 -40.63 31.06 9.38
N VAL A 53 -39.98 31.43 8.26
CA VAL A 53 -40.57 32.00 7.02
C VAL A 53 -39.59 31.66 5.88
N MET A 54 -39.87 30.66 5.03
CA MET A 54 -40.54 30.73 3.71
C MET A 54 -39.81 31.52 2.59
N ALA A 55 -39.41 30.81 1.51
CA ALA A 55 -39.67 31.10 0.09
C ALA A 55 -38.83 30.12 -0.78
N GLN A 56 -39.42 29.07 -1.37
CA GLN A 56 -40.08 28.99 -2.69
C GLN A 56 -39.18 29.07 -3.94
N ALA A 57 -39.04 27.87 -4.54
CA ALA A 57 -38.94 27.47 -5.94
C ALA A 57 -38.92 28.51 -7.07
N ALA A 58 -38.05 28.24 -8.06
CA ALA A 58 -38.29 28.58 -9.46
C ALA A 58 -37.89 27.40 -10.35
N ASP A 59 -38.91 26.79 -10.95
CA ASP A 59 -38.86 25.91 -12.13
C ASP A 59 -38.34 26.69 -13.35
N ALA A 60 -37.46 26.08 -14.14
CA ALA A 60 -37.22 26.49 -15.52
C ALA A 60 -36.87 25.28 -16.38
N ALA A 61 -37.90 24.81 -17.10
CA ALA A 61 -37.81 23.80 -18.15
C ALA A 61 -36.91 24.28 -19.31
N SER A 62 -36.03 23.40 -19.77
CA SER A 62 -35.29 23.56 -21.03
C SER A 62 -35.43 22.30 -21.88
N THR A 63 -35.89 22.52 -23.10
CA THR A 63 -36.25 21.55 -24.13
C THR A 63 -35.01 20.97 -24.80
N GLU A 64 -34.79 19.65 -24.69
CA GLU A 64 -33.74 18.95 -25.45
C GLU A 64 -34.25 18.40 -26.79
N SER A 65 -33.41 18.51 -27.82
CA SER A 65 -33.53 17.83 -29.11
C SER A 65 -32.39 16.79 -29.24
N PRO A 66 -32.58 15.65 -29.92
CA PRO A 66 -31.79 14.44 -29.67
C PRO A 66 -30.50 14.41 -30.49
N ALA A 67 -29.35 14.38 -29.82
CA ALA A 67 -28.08 13.97 -30.39
C ALA A 67 -27.81 12.49 -30.05
N GLN A 68 -27.40 11.73 -31.07
CA GLN A 68 -27.17 10.29 -31.05
C GLN A 68 -26.19 9.87 -29.95
N LYS A 69 -26.66 9.11 -28.96
CA LYS A 69 -25.83 8.30 -28.07
C LYS A 69 -25.37 7.05 -28.81
N ALA A 70 -24.05 6.87 -28.91
CA ALA A 70 -23.48 5.56 -29.20
C ALA A 70 -23.64 4.69 -27.94
N ASP A 71 -24.32 3.56 -28.09
CA ASP A 71 -24.45 2.53 -27.05
C ASP A 71 -23.06 1.91 -26.78
N VAL A 72 -22.39 2.38 -25.74
CA VAL A 72 -21.32 1.64 -25.07
C VAL A 72 -21.98 0.93 -23.89
N ALA A 73 -21.98 -0.40 -23.92
CA ALA A 73 -22.54 -1.21 -22.84
C ALA A 73 -21.87 -0.85 -21.50
N PRO A 74 -22.63 -0.67 -20.41
CA PRO A 74 -22.05 -0.40 -19.10
C PRO A 74 -21.22 -1.60 -18.66
N VAL A 75 -19.92 -1.38 -18.47
CA VAL A 75 -19.01 -2.33 -17.82
C VAL A 75 -19.42 -2.40 -16.35
N ASP A 76 -19.65 -3.62 -15.84
CA ASP A 76 -19.98 -3.90 -14.44
C ASP A 76 -18.79 -3.54 -13.53
N VAL A 77 -18.67 -2.25 -13.21
CA VAL A 77 -17.80 -1.78 -12.13
C VAL A 77 -18.48 -2.15 -10.82
N PRO A 78 -17.83 -2.91 -9.92
CA PRO A 78 -18.44 -3.33 -8.66
C PRO A 78 -18.97 -2.12 -7.88
N GLU A 79 -20.26 -2.15 -7.57
CA GLU A 79 -20.94 -1.07 -6.83
C GLU A 79 -20.39 -1.00 -5.40
N ILE A 80 -19.83 0.15 -5.02
CA ILE A 80 -19.30 0.39 -3.69
C ILE A 80 -20.45 0.29 -2.68
N LYS A 81 -20.47 -0.77 -1.87
CA LYS A 81 -21.47 -0.93 -0.80
C LYS A 81 -21.25 0.18 0.23
N ALA A 82 -22.13 1.17 0.23
CA ALA A 82 -22.16 2.22 1.25
C ALA A 82 -22.08 1.62 2.65
N ALA A 83 -21.27 2.24 3.52
CA ALA A 83 -21.12 1.79 4.90
C ALA A 83 -22.51 1.70 5.55
N LYS A 84 -22.86 0.52 6.07
CA LYS A 84 -24.17 0.26 6.69
C LYS A 84 -24.42 1.12 7.94
N ASN A 85 -23.39 1.78 8.46
CA ASN A 85 -23.42 2.62 9.64
C ASN A 85 -22.44 3.81 9.49
N THR A 86 -22.97 5.04 9.51
CA THR A 86 -22.17 6.28 9.43
C THR A 86 -21.09 6.34 10.52
N ARG A 87 -21.35 5.76 11.69
CA ARG A 87 -20.40 5.69 12.80
C ARG A 87 -19.12 4.95 12.44
N ASP A 88 -19.28 3.74 11.90
CA ASP A 88 -18.15 2.86 11.65
C ASP A 88 -17.31 3.42 10.49
N PHE A 89 -17.94 4.12 9.55
CA PHE A 89 -17.27 4.89 8.51
C PHE A 89 -16.39 6.01 9.08
N LEU A 90 -16.91 6.83 10.00
CA LEU A 90 -16.14 7.93 10.62
C LEU A 90 -14.96 7.41 11.45
N ARG A 91 -15.19 6.35 12.26
CA ARG A 91 -14.12 5.70 13.02
C ARG A 91 -13.02 5.16 12.10
N LYS A 92 -13.40 4.43 11.05
CA LYS A 92 -12.45 3.85 10.08
C LYS A 92 -11.63 4.95 9.39
N ARG A 93 -12.29 6.01 8.92
CA ARG A 93 -11.63 7.15 8.27
C ARG A 93 -10.63 7.84 9.19
N ALA A 94 -10.97 8.06 10.46
CA ALA A 94 -10.07 8.68 11.44
C ALA A 94 -8.83 7.82 11.71
N MET A 95 -9.00 6.50 11.83
CA MET A 95 -7.87 5.57 11.99
C MET A 95 -6.99 5.54 10.73
N GLU A 96 -7.60 5.52 9.54
CA GLU A 96 -6.89 5.53 8.27
C GLU A 96 -6.10 6.83 8.06
N GLU A 97 -6.61 7.98 8.51
CA GLU A 97 -5.88 9.26 8.47
C GLU A 97 -4.58 9.19 9.27
N VAL A 98 -4.68 8.80 10.54
CA VAL A 98 -3.51 8.70 11.43
C VAL A 98 -2.52 7.64 10.94
N SER A 99 -3.03 6.49 10.50
CA SER A 99 -2.18 5.43 9.93
C SER A 99 -1.48 5.90 8.65
N SER A 100 -2.18 6.64 7.78
CA SER A 100 -1.60 7.21 6.56
C SER A 100 -0.45 8.18 6.89
N MET A 101 -0.59 9.04 7.90
CA MET A 101 0.48 9.96 8.31
C MET A 101 1.70 9.21 8.84
N GLN A 102 1.49 8.15 9.64
CA GLN A 102 2.58 7.29 10.11
C GLN A 102 3.33 6.60 8.96
N MET A 103 2.61 6.12 7.95
CA MET A 103 3.22 5.50 6.77
C MET A 103 4.05 6.50 5.97
N VAL A 104 3.53 7.72 5.76
CA VAL A 104 4.27 8.79 5.08
C VAL A 104 5.53 9.14 5.87
N GLU A 105 5.42 9.34 7.18
CA GLU A 105 6.57 9.63 8.03
C GLU A 105 7.65 8.55 7.95
N HIS A 106 7.25 7.28 7.97
CA HIS A 106 8.17 6.16 7.84
C HIS A 106 8.94 6.21 6.51
N VAL A 107 8.23 6.47 5.41
CA VAL A 107 8.87 6.58 4.08
C VAL A 107 9.80 7.79 4.01
N LEU A 108 9.35 8.99 4.39
CA LEU A 108 10.19 10.19 4.32
C LEU A 108 11.45 10.05 5.19
N SER A 109 11.30 9.46 6.39
CA SER A 109 12.44 9.18 7.28
C SER A 109 13.43 8.18 6.68
N GLY A 110 12.93 7.19 5.93
CA GLY A 110 13.76 6.25 5.18
C GLY A 110 14.54 6.94 4.06
N VAL A 111 13.87 7.80 3.29
CA VAL A 111 14.49 8.58 2.21
C VAL A 111 15.58 9.50 2.75
N GLU A 112 15.30 10.24 3.82
CA GLU A 112 16.26 11.13 4.48
C GLU A 112 17.50 10.37 4.95
N ARG A 113 17.31 9.19 5.56
CA ARG A 113 18.40 8.37 6.09
C ARG A 113 19.26 7.76 5.00
N GLU A 114 18.65 7.12 4.02
CA GLU A 114 19.35 6.30 3.03
C GLU A 114 19.94 7.14 1.89
N PHE A 115 19.17 8.11 1.38
CA PHE A 115 19.54 8.85 0.17
C PHE A 115 20.04 10.26 0.44
N MET A 116 19.66 10.88 1.56
CA MET A 116 20.13 12.22 1.95
C MET A 116 21.18 12.20 3.05
N ARG A 117 21.40 11.05 3.71
CA ARG A 117 22.31 10.88 4.86
C ARG A 117 22.00 11.85 6.01
N LEU A 118 20.73 12.19 6.18
CA LEU A 118 20.23 13.00 7.27
C LEU A 118 19.71 12.10 8.39
N VAL A 119 19.76 12.60 9.62
CA VAL A 119 19.12 11.94 10.75
C VAL A 119 17.68 12.44 10.81
N PRO A 120 16.67 11.59 10.54
CA PRO A 120 15.28 12.02 10.57
C PRO A 120 14.88 12.44 11.97
N VAL A 121 14.14 13.54 12.09
CA VAL A 121 13.51 13.97 13.33
C VAL A 121 12.07 13.45 13.31
N PRO A 122 11.72 12.45 14.14
CA PRO A 122 10.37 11.93 14.16
C PRO A 122 9.39 12.97 14.71
N PHE A 123 8.17 12.96 14.21
CA PHE A 123 7.08 13.75 14.76
C PHE A 123 6.63 13.13 16.08
N ASP A 124 6.31 13.98 17.07
CA ASP A 124 5.71 13.51 18.33
C ASP A 124 4.23 13.21 18.11
N ASP A 125 3.94 11.97 17.73
CA ASP A 125 2.58 11.51 17.40
C ASP A 125 1.69 11.24 18.63
N LEU A 126 2.17 11.51 19.83
CA LEU A 126 1.44 11.24 21.07
C LEU A 126 0.14 12.04 21.16
N GLU A 127 0.15 13.33 20.83
CA GLU A 127 -1.05 14.17 20.89
C GLU A 127 -2.07 13.79 19.82
N ALA A 128 -1.62 13.48 18.60
CA ALA A 128 -2.50 12.96 17.54
C ALA A 128 -3.17 11.64 17.94
N LYS A 129 -2.42 10.72 18.58
CA LYS A 129 -2.98 9.44 19.10
C LYS A 129 -3.97 9.65 20.23
N LYS A 130 -3.71 10.59 21.15
CA LYS A 130 -4.64 10.95 22.22
C LYS A 130 -5.93 11.53 21.65
N ALA A 131 -5.81 12.46 20.69
CA ALA A 131 -6.95 13.06 20.02
C ALA A 131 -7.76 11.99 19.26
N LEU A 132 -7.10 11.06 18.57
CA LEU A 132 -7.76 9.92 17.92
C LEU A 132 -8.52 9.07 18.94
N HIS A 133 -7.88 8.71 20.05
CA HIS A 133 -8.54 7.90 21.08
C HIS A 133 -9.75 8.61 21.68
N LYS A 134 -9.66 9.93 21.96
CA LYS A 134 -10.78 10.75 22.44
C LYS A 134 -11.91 10.78 21.40
N PHE A 135 -11.59 10.99 20.13
CA PHE A 135 -12.57 10.92 19.04
C PHE A 135 -13.23 9.55 18.96
N LEU A 136 -12.46 8.46 19.02
CA LEU A 136 -13.00 7.12 18.98
C LEU A 136 -13.92 6.82 20.17
N GLN A 137 -13.70 7.41 21.35
CA GLN A 137 -14.62 7.29 22.48
C GLN A 137 -15.91 8.09 22.29
N ALA A 138 -15.80 9.31 21.76
CA ALA A 138 -16.96 10.19 21.55
C ALA A 138 -17.79 9.82 20.31
N ALA A 139 -17.21 9.08 19.35
CA ALA A 139 -17.85 8.69 18.10
C ALA A 139 -19.08 7.78 18.25
N ASP A 140 -19.39 7.29 19.46
CA ASP A 140 -20.60 6.51 19.70
C ASP A 140 -21.90 7.32 19.56
N ASP A 141 -21.84 8.65 19.75
CA ASP A 141 -22.92 9.58 19.39
C ASP A 141 -22.40 10.67 18.43
N PRO A 142 -22.55 10.48 17.10
CA PRO A 142 -22.07 11.41 16.09
C PRO A 142 -22.70 12.81 16.14
N GLN A 143 -23.85 12.97 16.82
CA GLN A 143 -24.53 14.26 16.94
C GLN A 143 -24.17 15.01 18.24
N SER A 144 -23.35 14.40 19.10
CA SER A 144 -22.92 15.02 20.34
C SER A 144 -21.95 16.17 20.10
N ALA A 145 -22.03 17.20 20.95
CA ALA A 145 -21.05 18.28 20.97
C ALA A 145 -19.63 17.75 21.30
N GLU A 146 -19.54 16.72 22.13
CA GLU A 146 -18.28 16.05 22.48
C GLU A 146 -17.63 15.38 21.26
N CYS A 147 -18.41 14.70 20.40
CA CYS A 147 -17.89 14.13 19.15
C CYS A 147 -17.37 15.22 18.21
N SER A 148 -18.10 16.33 18.09
CA SER A 148 -17.69 17.46 17.24
C SER A 148 -16.40 18.12 17.76
N GLU A 149 -16.26 18.28 19.07
CA GLU A 149 -15.04 18.82 19.70
C GLU A 149 -13.85 17.87 19.52
N ALA A 150 -14.05 16.57 19.73
CA ALA A 150 -13.00 15.57 19.56
C ALA A 150 -12.57 15.40 18.09
N GLU A 151 -13.51 15.51 17.14
CA GLU A 151 -13.22 15.52 15.71
C GLU A 151 -12.37 16.73 15.33
N TYR A 152 -12.72 17.91 15.84
CA TYR A 152 -11.97 19.13 15.61
C TYR A 152 -10.55 19.05 16.18
N GLU A 153 -10.39 18.54 17.40
CA GLU A 153 -9.08 18.32 18.02
C GLU A 153 -8.23 17.33 17.21
N LEU A 154 -8.81 16.20 16.78
CA LEU A 154 -8.13 15.25 15.91
C LEU A 154 -7.69 15.90 14.59
N LEU A 155 -8.57 16.69 13.96
CA LEU A 155 -8.27 17.39 12.72
C LEU A 155 -7.11 18.38 12.91
N GLN A 156 -7.05 19.11 14.03
CA GLN A 156 -5.96 20.03 14.31
C GLN A 156 -4.62 19.29 14.45
N GLU A 157 -4.58 18.20 15.19
CA GLU A 157 -3.34 17.45 15.40
C GLU A 157 -2.87 16.73 14.11
N THR A 158 -3.79 16.18 13.30
CA THR A 158 -3.41 15.60 11.99
C THR A 158 -2.97 16.66 11.00
N GLN A 159 -3.57 17.86 11.00
CA GLN A 159 -3.11 18.98 10.18
C GLN A 159 -1.71 19.47 10.59
N LYS A 160 -1.42 19.52 11.89
CA LYS A 160 -0.09 19.85 12.39
C LYS A 160 0.95 18.82 11.95
N TRP A 161 0.63 17.54 12.09
CA TRP A 161 1.50 16.45 11.60
C TRP A 161 1.73 16.55 10.10
N TYR A 162 0.67 16.77 9.33
CA TYR A 162 0.74 16.97 7.89
C TYR A 162 1.65 18.15 7.51
N GLY A 163 1.55 19.26 8.24
CA GLY A 163 2.40 20.45 8.04
C GLY A 163 3.89 20.14 8.21
N GLU A 164 4.25 19.47 9.30
CA GLU A 164 5.64 19.06 9.56
C GLU A 164 6.16 18.09 8.49
N LEU A 165 5.33 17.11 8.06
CA LEU A 165 5.70 16.20 6.97
C LEU A 165 5.86 16.93 5.64
N SER A 166 5.02 17.94 5.37
CA SER A 166 5.09 18.75 4.15
C SER A 166 6.34 19.63 4.10
N ASP A 167 6.76 20.18 5.23
CA ASP A 167 8.00 20.96 5.30
C ASP A 167 9.23 20.08 5.10
N ARG A 168 9.24 18.86 5.66
CA ARG A 168 10.29 17.86 5.38
C ARG A 168 10.31 17.42 3.92
N ASP A 169 9.13 17.10 3.36
CA ASP A 169 9.01 16.65 1.97
C ASP A 169 9.50 17.69 0.96
N ARG A 170 9.41 18.99 1.28
CA ARG A 170 9.92 20.08 0.43
C ARG A 170 11.42 19.97 0.13
N GLU A 171 12.20 19.36 1.01
CA GLU A 171 13.64 19.14 0.80
C GLU A 171 13.95 17.84 0.03
N ILE A 172 12.95 16.98 -0.13
CA ILE A 172 13.10 15.67 -0.76
C ILE A 172 12.72 15.78 -2.24
N SER A 173 13.67 15.52 -3.13
CA SER A 173 13.37 15.51 -4.57
C SER A 173 12.58 14.27 -5.02
N VAL A 174 11.89 14.36 -6.16
CA VAL A 174 11.22 13.21 -6.81
C VAL A 174 12.18 12.04 -7.02
N ALA A 175 13.44 12.32 -7.39
CA ALA A 175 14.46 11.30 -7.61
C ALA A 175 14.80 10.53 -6.32
N ASN A 176 14.81 11.19 -5.16
CA ASN A 176 15.07 10.53 -3.87
C ASN A 176 13.93 9.61 -3.48
N ILE A 177 12.67 10.06 -3.62
CA ILE A 177 11.49 9.22 -3.40
C ILE A 177 11.54 8.00 -4.31
N ARG A 178 11.82 8.22 -5.61
CA ARG A 178 11.90 7.16 -6.62
C ARG A 178 12.92 6.09 -6.26
N ARG A 179 14.16 6.50 -5.99
CA ARG A 179 15.24 5.59 -5.59
C ARG A 179 14.92 4.84 -4.32
N PHE A 180 14.31 5.49 -3.32
CA PHE A 180 13.90 4.80 -2.10
C PHE A 180 12.82 3.75 -2.39
N CYS A 181 11.79 4.09 -3.14
CA CYS A 181 10.71 3.15 -3.46
C CYS A 181 11.16 1.94 -4.27
N GLU A 182 12.20 2.07 -5.08
CA GLU A 182 12.75 0.99 -5.91
C GLU A 182 13.75 0.11 -5.14
N ASN A 183 14.51 0.69 -4.21
CA ASN A 183 15.60 0.00 -3.51
C ASN A 183 15.26 -0.42 -2.08
N SER A 184 14.09 -0.05 -1.56
CA SER A 184 13.66 -0.44 -0.21
C SER A 184 13.63 -1.96 -0.05
N ARG A 185 14.26 -2.48 1.00
CA ARG A 185 14.21 -3.89 1.40
C ARG A 185 13.70 -3.99 2.84
N PRO A 186 12.51 -4.55 3.11
CA PRO A 186 11.57 -5.13 2.14
C PRO A 186 10.96 -4.07 1.19
N ALA A 187 10.37 -4.53 0.09
CA ALA A 187 9.65 -3.65 -0.83
C ALA A 187 8.53 -2.90 -0.10
N LEU A 188 8.31 -1.64 -0.48
CA LEU A 188 7.21 -0.85 0.08
C LEU A 188 5.86 -1.52 -0.17
N SER A 189 5.03 -1.59 0.87
CA SER A 189 3.67 -2.09 0.75
C SER A 189 2.81 -1.16 -0.10
N SER A 190 1.77 -1.71 -0.73
CA SER A 190 0.75 -0.93 -1.44
C SER A 190 0.12 0.13 -0.52
N GLN A 191 -0.02 -0.16 0.77
CA GLN A 191 -0.54 0.78 1.76
C GLN A 191 0.35 2.01 1.93
N ALA A 192 1.68 1.84 1.93
CA ALA A 192 2.61 2.95 1.99
C ALA A 192 2.52 3.83 0.72
N LEU A 193 2.42 3.20 -0.45
CA LEU A 193 2.23 3.92 -1.72
C LEU A 193 0.89 4.67 -1.77
N ILE A 194 -0.21 4.06 -1.32
CA ILE A 194 -1.52 4.71 -1.21
C ILE A 194 -1.46 5.90 -0.25
N SER A 195 -0.78 5.75 0.88
CA SER A 195 -0.60 6.82 1.87
C SER A 195 0.20 8.00 1.30
N LEU A 196 1.26 7.72 0.54
CA LEU A 196 2.03 8.75 -0.19
C LEU A 196 1.20 9.42 -1.28
N ALA A 197 0.45 8.65 -2.07
CA ALA A 197 -0.41 9.18 -3.13
C ALA A 197 -1.45 10.14 -2.53
N ARG A 198 -2.09 9.73 -1.43
CA ARG A 198 -3.04 10.57 -0.68
C ARG A 198 -2.38 11.83 -0.15
N PHE A 199 -1.19 11.70 0.43
CA PHE A 199 -0.41 12.82 0.96
C PHE A 199 -0.15 13.89 -0.11
N TYR A 200 0.42 13.50 -1.26
CA TYR A 200 0.74 14.40 -2.36
C TYR A 200 -0.51 14.96 -3.05
N ARG A 201 -1.59 14.18 -3.15
CA ARG A 201 -2.87 14.64 -3.73
C ARG A 201 -3.48 15.78 -2.92
N ASN A 202 -3.31 15.74 -1.60
CA ASN A 202 -3.81 16.74 -0.67
C ASN A 202 -2.82 17.89 -0.43
N SER A 203 -1.60 17.81 -0.99
CA SER A 203 -0.62 18.89 -0.89
C SER A 203 -0.95 20.05 -1.82
N PRO A 204 -0.54 21.28 -1.48
CA PRO A 204 -0.63 22.41 -2.40
C PRO A 204 0.03 22.09 -3.74
N PHE A 205 -0.63 22.40 -4.85
CA PHE A 205 -0.09 22.06 -6.17
C PHE A 205 1.25 22.76 -6.42
N THR A 206 2.24 21.95 -6.78
CA THR A 206 3.50 22.39 -7.38
C THR A 206 3.93 21.33 -8.40
N GLU A 207 4.75 21.71 -9.37
CA GLU A 207 5.29 20.77 -10.36
C GLU A 207 6.08 19.62 -9.71
N GLU A 208 6.75 19.89 -8.59
CA GLU A 208 7.49 18.86 -7.84
C GLU A 208 6.56 17.87 -7.15
N ILE A 209 5.52 18.35 -6.45
CA ILE A 209 4.49 17.51 -5.83
C ILE A 209 3.74 16.70 -6.88
N ARG A 210 3.38 17.31 -8.01
CA ARG A 210 2.77 16.62 -9.16
C ARG A 210 3.69 15.50 -9.68
N GLY A 211 5.00 15.75 -9.78
CA GLY A 211 5.98 14.74 -10.17
C GLY A 211 6.09 13.56 -9.18
N LYS A 212 6.06 13.83 -7.87
CA LYS A 212 6.04 12.77 -6.84
C LYS A 212 4.74 11.96 -6.91
N PHE A 213 3.61 12.63 -7.05
CA PHE A 213 2.30 12.00 -7.19
C PHE A 213 2.22 11.12 -8.45
N ASP A 214 2.62 11.66 -9.61
CA ASP A 214 2.69 10.94 -10.89
C ASP A 214 3.53 9.66 -10.77
N PHE A 215 4.72 9.76 -10.15
CA PHE A 215 5.56 8.60 -9.88
C PHE A 215 4.86 7.56 -8.99
N VAL A 216 4.35 7.97 -7.83
CA VAL A 216 3.74 7.05 -6.87
C VAL A 216 2.50 6.38 -7.48
N MET A 217 1.67 7.12 -8.20
CA MET A 217 0.49 6.56 -8.88
C MET A 217 0.90 5.63 -10.02
N THR A 218 1.89 5.99 -10.84
CA THR A 218 2.41 5.10 -11.89
C THR A 218 2.91 3.79 -11.29
N ARG A 219 3.65 3.85 -10.16
CA ARG A 219 4.12 2.65 -9.45
C ARG A 219 2.98 1.85 -8.82
N LEU A 220 1.98 2.51 -8.25
CA LEU A 220 0.84 1.85 -7.62
C LEU A 220 -0.01 1.06 -8.62
N PHE A 221 -0.07 1.52 -9.87
CA PHE A 221 -0.88 0.93 -10.95
C PHE A 221 -0.08 0.10 -11.96
N SER A 222 1.21 -0.16 -11.67
CA SER A 222 2.05 -0.99 -12.53
C SER A 222 2.86 -2.01 -11.75
N ARG A 223 3.26 -3.08 -12.44
CA ARG A 223 4.20 -4.08 -11.95
C ARG A 223 5.31 -4.29 -12.95
N GLU A 224 6.46 -4.72 -12.46
CA GLU A 224 7.58 -5.16 -13.29
C GLU A 224 7.39 -6.64 -13.63
N ASN A 225 7.56 -6.98 -14.91
CA ASN A 225 7.53 -8.34 -15.43
C ASN A 225 8.94 -8.95 -15.34
N GLU A 226 9.05 -10.27 -15.52
CA GLU A 226 10.35 -10.98 -15.54
C GLU A 226 11.31 -10.42 -16.60
N ASP A 227 10.78 -9.92 -17.72
CA ASP A 227 11.55 -9.32 -18.81
C ASP A 227 12.01 -7.87 -18.53
N GLY A 228 11.76 -7.32 -17.33
CA GLY A 228 12.08 -5.92 -16.96
C GLY A 228 11.10 -4.87 -17.50
N ASP A 229 10.18 -5.26 -18.38
CA ASP A 229 9.06 -4.45 -18.85
C ASP A 229 8.01 -4.23 -17.75
N ARG A 230 7.27 -3.11 -17.81
CA ARG A 230 6.18 -2.84 -16.87
C ARG A 230 4.81 -3.10 -17.47
N SER A 231 3.96 -3.83 -16.78
CA SER A 231 2.55 -4.01 -17.15
C SER A 231 1.63 -3.24 -16.21
N LEU A 232 0.48 -2.79 -16.74
CA LEU A 232 -0.59 -2.27 -15.91
C LEU A 232 -1.19 -3.40 -15.07
N LEU A 233 -1.53 -3.10 -13.82
CA LEU A 233 -2.24 -4.05 -12.96
C LEU A 233 -3.69 -4.27 -13.41
N PHE A 234 -4.31 -3.24 -13.97
CA PHE A 234 -5.70 -3.25 -14.44
C PHE A 234 -5.77 -2.82 -15.90
N ALA A 235 -6.84 -3.20 -16.59
CA ALA A 235 -7.05 -2.72 -17.94
C ALA A 235 -7.25 -1.18 -17.93
N TYR A 236 -6.86 -0.50 -19.02
CA TYR A 236 -6.93 0.96 -19.11
C TYR A 236 -8.34 1.52 -18.81
N ASN A 237 -9.37 0.83 -19.29
CA ASN A 237 -10.78 1.17 -19.07
C ASN A 237 -11.25 0.97 -17.62
N GLU A 238 -10.57 0.13 -16.83
CA GLU A 238 -10.88 -0.14 -15.43
C GLU A 238 -10.13 0.82 -14.49
N MET A 239 -8.96 1.30 -14.90
CA MET A 239 -8.09 2.17 -14.10
C MET A 239 -8.81 3.43 -13.59
N HIS A 240 -9.65 4.04 -14.42
CA HIS A 240 -10.50 5.17 -14.01
C HIS A 240 -11.35 4.82 -12.78
N GLY A 241 -12.00 3.65 -12.77
CA GLY A 241 -12.85 3.21 -11.66
C GLY A 241 -12.06 3.02 -10.36
N HIS A 242 -10.86 2.46 -10.45
CA HIS A 242 -9.97 2.29 -9.29
C HIS A 242 -9.46 3.64 -8.75
N ILE A 243 -8.99 4.55 -9.61
CA ILE A 243 -8.55 5.89 -9.19
C ILE A 243 -9.70 6.67 -8.55
N LYS A 244 -10.90 6.61 -9.15
CA LYS A 244 -12.09 7.22 -8.58
C LYS A 244 -12.40 6.68 -7.19
N THR A 245 -12.36 5.36 -7.02
CA THR A 245 -12.58 4.71 -5.72
C THR A 245 -11.56 5.18 -4.67
N LEU A 246 -10.28 5.33 -5.04
CA LEU A 246 -9.27 5.89 -4.15
C LEU A 246 -9.63 7.30 -3.70
N TYR A 247 -10.03 8.18 -4.63
CA TYR A 247 -10.35 9.57 -4.32
C TYR A 247 -11.60 9.71 -3.45
N ASP A 248 -12.63 8.90 -3.75
CA ASP A 248 -13.86 8.85 -2.95
C ASP A 248 -13.55 8.43 -1.50
N ASN A 249 -12.67 7.44 -1.32
CA ASN A 249 -12.23 6.99 0.00
C ASN A 249 -11.42 8.07 0.74
N TRP A 250 -10.58 8.82 0.03
CA TRP A 250 -9.80 9.91 0.64
C TRP A 250 -10.64 11.13 0.96
N SER A 251 -11.90 11.17 0.51
CA SER A 251 -12.77 12.35 0.55
C SER A 251 -12.10 13.57 -0.08
N SER A 252 -11.33 13.34 -1.14
CA SER A 252 -10.64 14.40 -1.86
C SER A 252 -11.65 15.31 -2.53
N ILE A 253 -11.41 16.62 -2.46
CA ILE A 253 -12.25 17.60 -3.15
C ILE A 253 -11.99 17.45 -4.66
N ASN A 254 -13.06 17.19 -5.42
CA ASN A 254 -13.01 17.27 -6.88
C ASN A 254 -12.83 18.74 -7.26
N LEU A 255 -11.61 19.10 -7.67
CA LEU A 255 -11.27 20.45 -8.11
C LEU A 255 -11.86 20.75 -9.50
N TYR A 256 -12.07 19.71 -10.31
CA TYR A 256 -12.58 19.78 -11.67
C TYR A 256 -13.77 18.86 -11.83
N SER A 257 -14.74 19.29 -12.62
CA SER A 257 -15.94 18.50 -12.94
C SER A 257 -16.03 18.28 -14.44
N ILE A 258 -16.61 17.15 -14.85
CA ILE A 258 -16.86 16.87 -16.29
C ILE A 258 -17.78 17.92 -16.90
N GLN A 259 -18.69 18.49 -16.10
CA GLN A 259 -19.65 19.49 -16.55
C GLN A 259 -19.00 20.82 -16.90
N GLU A 260 -17.98 21.24 -16.14
CA GLU A 260 -17.31 22.53 -16.32
C GLU A 260 -16.04 22.42 -17.17
N ASN A 261 -15.32 21.29 -17.08
CA ASN A 261 -14.00 21.10 -17.70
C ASN A 261 -13.95 19.96 -18.72
N GLY A 262 -15.09 19.43 -19.15
CA GLY A 262 -15.14 18.24 -20.01
C GLY A 262 -14.32 18.37 -21.31
N GLU A 263 -14.31 19.54 -21.94
CA GLU A 263 -13.50 19.80 -23.15
C GLU A 263 -12.00 19.77 -22.85
N GLU A 264 -11.56 20.40 -21.76
CA GLU A 264 -10.16 20.44 -21.34
C GLU A 264 -9.65 19.06 -20.94
N ILE A 265 -10.46 18.30 -20.20
CA ILE A 265 -10.20 16.90 -19.82
C ILE A 265 -10.04 16.04 -21.07
N SER A 266 -11.01 16.11 -21.98
CA SER A 266 -10.98 15.32 -23.22
C SER A 266 -9.78 15.69 -24.11
N ALA A 267 -9.43 16.97 -24.18
CA ALA A 267 -8.27 17.44 -24.92
C ALA A 267 -6.95 16.95 -24.29
N ALA A 268 -6.83 16.97 -22.96
CA ALA A 268 -5.65 16.46 -22.26
C ALA A 268 -5.48 14.95 -22.47
N VAL A 269 -6.55 14.16 -22.28
CA VAL A 269 -6.55 12.70 -22.52
C VAL A 269 -6.16 12.40 -23.97
N SER A 270 -6.74 13.10 -24.94
CA SER A 270 -6.43 12.91 -26.36
C SER A 270 -4.95 13.19 -26.68
N GLN A 271 -4.35 14.19 -26.03
CA GLN A 271 -2.92 14.50 -26.21
C GLN A 271 -2.02 13.41 -25.63
N PHE A 272 -2.34 12.88 -24.44
CA PHE A 272 -1.62 11.72 -23.89
C PHE A 272 -1.74 10.50 -24.80
N THR A 273 -2.94 10.17 -25.26
CA THR A 273 -3.17 9.04 -26.17
C THR A 273 -2.38 9.19 -27.47
N ALA A 274 -2.39 10.38 -28.09
CA ALA A 274 -1.63 10.65 -29.30
C ALA A 274 -0.11 10.46 -29.11
N ILE A 275 0.43 10.92 -27.97
CA ILE A 275 1.83 10.68 -27.61
C ILE A 275 2.08 9.18 -27.40
N GLY A 276 1.17 8.47 -26.72
CA GLY A 276 1.24 7.02 -26.51
C GLY A 276 1.28 6.22 -27.81
N GLU A 277 0.49 6.61 -28.81
CA GLU A 277 0.49 6.01 -30.15
C GLU A 277 1.79 6.31 -30.91
N GLU A 278 2.27 7.56 -30.87
CA GLU A 278 3.53 7.98 -31.48
C GLU A 278 4.71 7.16 -30.98
N ILE A 279 4.79 6.92 -29.66
CA ILE A 279 5.86 6.13 -29.02
C ILE A 279 6.02 4.76 -29.68
N GLY A 280 4.91 4.09 -29.97
CA GLY A 280 4.90 2.75 -30.60
C GLY A 280 5.48 2.73 -32.02
N THR A 281 5.52 3.87 -32.71
CA THR A 281 6.02 3.96 -34.10
C THR A 281 7.54 4.04 -34.20
N HIS A 282 8.23 4.42 -33.12
CA HIS A 282 9.67 4.62 -33.14
C HIS A 282 10.42 3.28 -33.10
N THR A 283 11.04 2.86 -34.20
CA THR A 283 11.77 1.58 -34.32
C THR A 283 13.23 1.61 -33.89
N GLY A 284 13.77 2.79 -33.57
CA GLY A 284 15.18 2.93 -33.21
C GLY A 284 15.38 3.94 -32.09
N PHE A 285 16.40 3.69 -31.26
CA PHE A 285 16.72 4.51 -30.09
C PHE A 285 16.98 5.99 -30.45
N ASP A 286 17.79 6.24 -31.48
CA ASP A 286 18.07 7.60 -31.98
C ASP A 286 16.80 8.29 -32.52
N ALA A 287 15.85 7.54 -33.08
CA ALA A 287 14.59 8.09 -33.57
C ALA A 287 13.63 8.47 -32.43
N LEU A 288 13.59 7.65 -31.36
CA LEU A 288 12.82 7.95 -30.15
C LEU A 288 13.40 9.17 -29.41
N LEU A 289 14.72 9.28 -29.31
CA LEU A 289 15.37 10.44 -28.69
C LEU A 289 15.20 11.71 -29.55
N GLY A 290 15.33 11.57 -30.87
CA GLY A 290 15.20 12.69 -31.81
C GLY A 290 13.78 13.23 -31.98
N SER A 291 12.74 12.50 -31.55
CA SER A 291 11.34 12.96 -31.65
C SER A 291 10.95 13.99 -30.60
N ASN A 292 11.81 14.22 -29.60
CA ASN A 292 11.54 15.08 -28.45
C ASN A 292 10.28 14.65 -27.65
N VAL A 293 9.89 13.38 -27.73
CA VAL A 293 8.68 12.88 -27.06
C VAL A 293 8.75 13.06 -25.54
N PHE A 294 9.93 12.89 -24.94
CA PHE A 294 10.16 13.11 -23.50
C PHE A 294 9.87 14.56 -23.08
N THR A 295 10.43 15.52 -23.81
CA THR A 295 10.21 16.95 -23.55
C THR A 295 8.76 17.34 -23.77
N ARG A 296 8.12 16.84 -24.83
CA ARG A 296 6.70 17.08 -25.13
C ARG A 296 5.79 16.52 -24.04
N LEU A 297 6.03 15.30 -23.58
CA LEU A 297 5.25 14.69 -22.51
C LEU A 297 5.44 15.43 -21.19
N ARG A 298 6.67 15.84 -20.86
CA ARG A 298 6.94 16.68 -19.69
C ARG A 298 6.23 18.02 -19.77
N GLN A 299 6.27 18.68 -20.92
CA GLN A 299 5.61 19.96 -21.16
C GLN A 299 4.09 19.83 -21.06
N LEU A 300 3.51 18.79 -21.67
CA LEU A 300 2.08 18.49 -21.56
C LEU A 300 1.65 18.38 -20.09
N LYS A 301 2.39 17.61 -19.28
CA LYS A 301 2.10 17.45 -17.85
C LYS A 301 2.19 18.77 -17.06
N ALA A 302 3.06 19.68 -17.45
CA ALA A 302 3.18 21.00 -16.83
C ALA A 302 2.05 21.95 -17.29
N ASP A 303 1.70 21.92 -18.57
CA ASP A 303 0.71 22.82 -19.18
C ASP A 303 -0.72 22.56 -18.67
N ILE A 304 -1.06 21.29 -18.37
CA ILE A 304 -2.37 20.94 -17.83
C ILE A 304 -2.53 21.27 -16.34
N GLY A 305 -1.43 21.52 -15.62
CA GLY A 305 -1.44 21.90 -14.21
C GLY A 305 -2.22 20.94 -13.31
N GLU A 306 -3.10 21.48 -12.47
CA GLU A 306 -3.92 20.70 -11.53
C GLU A 306 -4.94 19.76 -12.21
N LEU A 307 -5.25 19.97 -13.50
CA LEU A 307 -6.09 19.05 -14.29
C LEU A 307 -5.46 17.66 -14.37
N PHE A 308 -4.14 17.54 -14.15
CA PHE A 308 -3.43 16.27 -14.00
C PHE A 308 -4.05 15.36 -12.93
N TYR A 309 -4.63 15.93 -11.87
CA TYR A 309 -5.28 15.17 -10.81
C TYR A 309 -6.68 14.68 -11.17
N PHE A 310 -7.18 14.94 -12.38
CA PHE A 310 -8.44 14.37 -12.84
C PHE A 310 -8.24 12.89 -13.19
N GLN A 311 -9.20 12.02 -12.84
CA GLN A 311 -9.01 10.56 -12.91
C GLN A 311 -8.67 10.07 -14.32
N ASP A 312 -9.37 10.57 -15.34
CA ASP A 312 -9.13 10.18 -16.73
C ASP A 312 -7.77 10.67 -17.25
N VAL A 313 -7.37 11.88 -16.85
CA VAL A 313 -6.10 12.48 -17.24
C VAL A 313 -4.94 11.73 -16.60
N LEU A 314 -5.06 11.38 -15.32
CA LEU A 314 -4.08 10.57 -14.60
C LEU A 314 -3.96 9.17 -15.21
N ALA A 315 -5.07 8.51 -15.54
CA ALA A 315 -5.05 7.19 -16.17
C ALA A 315 -4.32 7.22 -17.52
N ALA A 316 -4.61 8.24 -18.35
CA ALA A 316 -3.91 8.46 -19.61
C ALA A 316 -2.41 8.73 -19.42
N ALA A 317 -2.04 9.50 -18.40
CA ALA A 317 -0.65 9.77 -18.06
C ALA A 317 0.09 8.50 -17.62
N ILE A 318 -0.49 7.68 -16.74
CA ILE A 318 0.10 6.40 -16.29
C ILE A 318 0.36 5.48 -17.48
N ASP A 319 -0.64 5.27 -18.34
CA ASP A 319 -0.50 4.43 -19.53
C ASP A 319 0.61 4.94 -20.46
N THR A 320 0.67 6.26 -20.68
CA THR A 320 1.71 6.88 -21.51
C THR A 320 3.11 6.72 -20.90
N ASN A 321 3.24 6.86 -19.57
CA ASN A 321 4.51 6.66 -18.85
C ASN A 321 5.03 5.24 -19.03
N LEU A 322 4.14 4.23 -18.97
CA LEU A 322 4.50 2.83 -19.15
C LEU A 322 4.93 2.55 -20.59
N LYS A 323 4.13 3.00 -21.58
CA LYS A 323 4.46 2.83 -23.00
C LYS A 323 5.82 3.44 -23.34
N LEU A 324 6.08 4.66 -22.86
CA LEU A 324 7.37 5.32 -23.07
C LEU A 324 8.50 4.56 -22.39
N GLY A 325 8.30 4.13 -21.13
CA GLY A 325 9.29 3.38 -20.36
C GLY A 325 9.68 2.08 -21.03
N ASN A 326 8.70 1.22 -21.34
CA ASN A 326 8.94 -0.07 -21.96
C ASN A 326 9.57 0.09 -23.34
N ARG A 327 9.09 1.07 -24.14
CA ARG A 327 9.68 1.30 -25.47
C ARG A 327 11.13 1.76 -25.37
N PHE A 328 11.42 2.63 -24.40
CA PHE A 328 12.77 3.11 -24.17
C PHE A 328 13.70 1.97 -23.70
N SER A 329 13.27 1.16 -22.73
CA SER A 329 14.01 -0.02 -22.25
C SER A 329 14.31 -0.99 -23.38
N ALA A 330 13.30 -1.40 -24.16
CA ALA A 330 13.48 -2.34 -25.27
C ALA A 330 14.47 -1.82 -26.33
N LEU A 331 14.40 -0.53 -26.69
CA LEU A 331 15.34 0.07 -27.64
C LEU A 331 16.74 0.25 -27.04
N ALA A 332 16.85 0.53 -25.74
CA ALA A 332 18.13 0.64 -25.04
C ALA A 332 18.86 -0.72 -25.01
N GLU A 333 18.14 -1.81 -24.75
CA GLU A 333 18.68 -3.16 -24.81
C GLU A 333 19.13 -3.56 -26.22
N GLU A 334 18.35 -3.22 -27.25
CA GLU A 334 18.75 -3.47 -28.64
C GLU A 334 20.07 -2.75 -28.98
N VAL A 335 20.25 -1.53 -28.48
CA VAL A 335 21.48 -0.74 -28.68
C VAL A 335 22.64 -1.30 -27.87
N ARG A 336 22.41 -1.72 -26.61
CA ARG A 336 23.42 -2.38 -25.77
C ARG A 336 24.03 -3.58 -26.49
N ASN A 337 23.20 -4.37 -27.17
CA ASN A 337 23.64 -5.55 -27.92
C ASN A 337 24.42 -5.22 -29.21
N ARG A 338 24.45 -3.96 -29.66
CA ARG A 338 24.97 -3.58 -31.00
C ARG A 338 26.10 -2.54 -30.99
N VAL A 339 26.21 -1.68 -29.98
CA VAL A 339 27.08 -0.48 -30.02
C VAL A 339 28.01 -0.42 -28.80
N ASN A 340 29.22 0.14 -29.01
CA ASN A 340 30.19 0.38 -27.94
C ASN A 340 29.73 1.53 -27.02
N LEU A 341 29.59 1.21 -25.73
CA LEU A 341 28.96 1.95 -24.64
C LEU A 341 29.40 3.41 -24.48
N GLU A 342 30.68 3.70 -24.68
CA GLU A 342 31.26 5.04 -24.54
C GLU A 342 30.63 6.06 -25.49
N ARG A 343 30.20 5.66 -26.69
CA ARG A 343 29.63 6.59 -27.67
C ARG A 343 28.22 7.03 -27.33
N LEU A 344 27.43 6.21 -26.63
CA LEU A 344 26.08 6.61 -26.22
C LEU A 344 26.14 7.55 -25.03
N HIS A 345 26.92 7.20 -24.01
CA HIS A 345 27.07 8.03 -22.83
C HIS A 345 27.65 9.41 -23.18
N GLN A 346 28.63 9.45 -24.09
CA GLN A 346 29.21 10.72 -24.58
C GLN A 346 28.26 11.53 -25.47
N LYS A 347 27.27 10.90 -26.12
CA LYS A 347 26.29 11.57 -27.00
C LYS A 347 25.05 12.04 -26.24
N TYR A 348 24.65 11.34 -25.18
CA TYR A 348 23.35 11.53 -24.53
C TYR A 348 23.40 11.88 -23.03
N GLY A 349 24.50 11.60 -22.31
CA GLY A 349 24.85 12.21 -21.01
C GLY A 349 23.87 12.07 -19.84
N GLU A 350 24.19 12.76 -18.72
CA GLU A 350 23.43 12.77 -17.46
C GLU A 350 22.07 13.49 -17.56
N ASP A 351 21.95 14.48 -18.46
CA ASP A 351 20.71 15.24 -18.65
C ASP A 351 19.57 14.37 -19.17
N LEU A 352 19.91 13.36 -19.98
CA LEU A 352 18.93 12.41 -20.49
C LEU A 352 18.44 11.47 -19.38
N ASP A 353 19.32 10.98 -18.50
CA ASP A 353 18.94 10.12 -17.38
C ASP A 353 17.87 10.77 -16.49
N ARG A 354 18.09 12.05 -16.15
CA ARG A 354 17.12 12.82 -15.37
C ARG A 354 15.82 13.00 -16.13
N LEU A 355 15.88 13.42 -17.40
CA LEU A 355 14.70 13.65 -18.22
C LEU A 355 13.86 12.38 -18.41
N VAL A 356 14.50 11.27 -18.76
CA VAL A 356 13.90 9.94 -18.96
C VAL A 356 13.25 9.49 -17.66
N SER A 357 14.01 9.51 -16.56
CA SER A 357 13.51 9.03 -15.27
C SER A 357 12.30 9.83 -14.77
N ASP A 358 12.35 11.17 -14.93
CA ASP A 358 11.26 12.07 -14.56
C ASP A 358 10.02 11.90 -15.44
N THR A 359 10.20 11.52 -16.70
CA THR A 359 9.09 11.34 -17.62
C THR A 359 8.40 9.99 -17.44
N ILE A 360 9.19 8.93 -17.22
CA ILE A 360 8.74 7.53 -17.18
C ILE A 360 8.33 7.08 -15.76
N GLY A 361 8.76 7.81 -14.73
CA GLY A 361 8.50 7.42 -13.34
C GLY A 361 9.23 6.14 -12.94
N ARG A 362 10.48 5.98 -13.37
CA ARG A 362 11.40 4.89 -12.98
C ARG A 362 12.81 5.43 -12.92
N THR A 363 13.63 5.04 -11.93
CA THR A 363 15.05 5.42 -11.94
C THR A 363 15.69 4.70 -13.10
N PHE A 364 16.10 5.47 -14.07
CA PHE A 364 16.85 5.01 -15.21
C PHE A 364 18.24 5.60 -15.07
N MET A 365 19.19 4.77 -14.69
CA MET A 365 20.60 5.10 -14.83
C MET A 365 21.04 4.46 -16.13
N MET A 366 21.45 5.26 -17.12
CA MET A 366 22.07 4.68 -18.31
C MET A 366 23.22 3.76 -17.90
N ALA A 367 24.03 4.13 -16.89
CA ALA A 367 25.13 3.32 -16.39
C ALA A 367 24.73 1.88 -16.01
N ASP A 368 23.62 1.68 -15.29
CA ASP A 368 23.21 0.36 -14.77
C ASP A 368 22.72 -0.58 -15.88
N ILE A 369 22.12 -0.03 -16.93
CA ILE A 369 21.65 -0.81 -18.10
C ILE A 369 22.81 -1.24 -18.99
N PHE A 370 23.95 -0.61 -18.79
CA PHE A 370 25.10 -0.65 -19.67
C PHE A 370 26.32 -1.29 -19.00
N GLU A 371 26.31 -1.51 -17.68
CA GLU A 371 27.21 -2.47 -17.03
C GLU A 371 26.94 -3.87 -17.60
N PRO A 372 27.96 -4.66 -17.96
CA PRO A 372 27.75 -6.04 -18.37
C PRO A 372 27.04 -6.75 -17.22
N ALA A 373 25.96 -7.49 -17.52
CA ALA A 373 25.32 -8.33 -16.51
C ALA A 373 26.43 -9.20 -15.92
N GLU A 374 26.66 -9.11 -14.61
CA GLU A 374 27.51 -10.07 -13.94
C GLU A 374 26.86 -11.43 -14.22
N GLU A 375 27.52 -12.25 -15.05
CA GLU A 375 27.11 -13.63 -15.25
C GLU A 375 27.10 -14.26 -13.86
N GLU A 376 25.90 -14.45 -13.29
CA GLU A 376 25.78 -15.26 -12.09
C GLU A 376 26.48 -16.57 -12.41
N PRO A 377 27.48 -16.99 -11.60
CA PRO A 377 28.21 -18.19 -11.89
C PRO A 377 27.20 -19.32 -11.96
N GLU A 378 27.00 -19.88 -13.16
CA GLU A 378 26.19 -21.07 -13.35
C GLU A 378 26.64 -22.08 -12.28
N GLU A 379 25.75 -22.45 -11.37
CA GLU A 379 25.97 -23.56 -10.45
C GLU A 379 26.04 -24.83 -11.29
N GLY A 380 27.22 -25.06 -11.87
CA GLY A 380 27.57 -26.27 -12.57
C GLY A 380 27.53 -27.41 -11.57
N ILE A 381 26.48 -28.22 -11.65
CA ILE A 381 26.42 -29.55 -11.05
C ILE A 381 27.54 -30.38 -11.70
N GLY A 382 28.71 -30.40 -11.05
CA GLY A 382 29.90 -31.11 -11.51
C GLY A 382 30.60 -31.80 -10.34
N ASN A 383 30.55 -33.13 -10.34
CA ASN A 383 31.09 -34.05 -9.35
C ASN A 383 32.55 -33.79 -8.92
N ASN A 384 32.81 -34.11 -7.64
CA ASN A 384 34.10 -34.29 -6.95
C ASN A 384 35.29 -34.69 -7.85
N ASP A 385 36.41 -33.99 -7.75
CA ASP A 385 37.56 -34.38 -6.91
C ASP A 385 38.79 -33.49 -7.16
N SER A 386 39.54 -33.24 -6.09
CA SER A 386 40.97 -32.83 -6.04
C SER A 386 41.34 -31.34 -6.01
N ALA A 387 41.61 -30.88 -4.77
CA ALA A 387 42.65 -29.97 -4.27
C ALA A 387 43.15 -28.78 -5.15
N PRO A 388 43.13 -27.53 -4.63
CA PRO A 388 43.68 -26.38 -5.33
C PRO A 388 45.21 -26.29 -5.18
N VAL A 389 45.91 -26.42 -6.31
CA VAL A 389 47.29 -25.95 -6.49
C VAL A 389 47.24 -24.44 -6.76
N LEU A 390 47.53 -23.63 -5.74
CA LEU A 390 47.78 -22.19 -5.87
C LEU A 390 49.06 -21.97 -6.68
N LYS A 391 48.91 -21.58 -7.96
CA LYS A 391 49.98 -20.94 -8.73
C LYS A 391 49.94 -19.44 -8.48
N SER A 392 51.02 -18.98 -7.86
CA SER A 392 51.41 -17.58 -7.73
C SER A 392 51.59 -16.92 -9.09
N PHE A 393 50.92 -15.78 -9.29
CA PHE A 393 51.39 -14.74 -10.20
C PHE A 393 51.96 -13.59 -9.36
N GLN A 394 53.28 -13.47 -9.42
CA GLN A 394 54.02 -12.30 -8.94
C GLN A 394 53.94 -11.20 -9.99
N VAL A 395 53.43 -10.03 -9.61
CA VAL A 395 53.82 -8.76 -10.21
C VAL A 395 54.26 -7.85 -9.07
N GLN A 396 55.57 -7.61 -9.00
CA GLN A 396 56.14 -6.49 -8.26
C GLN A 396 55.89 -5.21 -9.07
N GLU A 397 55.32 -4.18 -8.45
CA GLU A 397 56.06 -2.94 -8.34
C GLU A 397 55.62 -2.06 -7.18
N LYS A 398 56.62 -1.38 -6.63
CA LYS A 398 56.64 -0.63 -5.37
C LYS A 398 55.83 0.66 -5.47
N ARG A 399 55.04 0.96 -4.44
CA ARG A 399 54.99 2.30 -3.83
C ARG A 399 54.61 2.18 -2.35
N SER A 400 55.63 2.30 -1.51
CA SER A 400 55.50 2.46 -0.07
C SER A 400 55.11 3.90 0.26
N TRP A 401 53.90 4.10 0.78
CA TRP A 401 53.58 5.26 1.60
C TRP A 401 52.41 4.91 2.53
N LEU A 402 52.51 5.37 3.78
CA LEU A 402 51.57 5.22 4.90
C LEU A 402 51.71 3.94 5.75
N SER A 403 52.76 3.94 6.57
CA SER A 403 52.75 3.26 7.87
C SER A 403 51.68 3.89 8.77
N PHE A 404 50.60 3.16 9.05
CA PHE A 404 49.63 3.55 10.06
C PHE A 404 50.24 3.40 11.47
N GLN A 405 50.54 4.53 12.11
CA GLN A 405 50.73 4.62 13.55
C GLN A 405 49.39 4.47 14.26
N LEU A 406 48.91 3.25 14.42
CA LEU A 406 47.80 2.92 15.31
C LEU A 406 48.33 2.70 16.72
N PHE A 407 48.62 3.75 17.49
CA PHE A 407 48.55 3.76 18.97
C PHE A 407 48.58 5.21 19.49
N GLY A 408 47.47 5.91 19.23
CA GLY A 408 47.16 7.23 19.82
C GLY A 408 45.74 7.29 20.38
N VAL A 409 45.11 6.15 20.68
CA VAL A 409 43.74 6.12 21.20
C VAL A 409 43.77 6.31 22.71
N ASN A 410 43.01 7.29 23.18
CA ASN A 410 42.83 7.58 24.61
C ASN A 410 42.30 6.33 25.32
N LYS A 411 43.05 5.84 26.33
CA LYS A 411 42.72 4.61 27.09
C LYS A 411 41.32 4.66 27.71
N TRP A 412 40.83 5.84 28.05
CA TRP A 412 39.47 6.03 28.55
C TRP A 412 38.40 5.82 27.49
N LEU A 413 38.68 6.21 26.25
CA LEU A 413 37.74 6.07 25.15
C LEU A 413 37.64 4.59 24.73
N LEU A 414 38.75 3.86 24.75
CA LEU A 414 38.78 2.40 24.57
C LEU A 414 38.00 1.67 25.68
N ALA A 415 38.19 2.07 26.93
CA ALA A 415 37.46 1.48 28.06
C ALA A 415 35.94 1.73 27.95
N ALA A 416 35.54 2.94 27.54
CA ALA A 416 34.14 3.27 27.30
C ALA A 416 33.54 2.44 26.15
N THR A 417 34.28 2.21 25.07
CA THR A 417 33.80 1.38 23.95
C THR A 417 33.63 -0.08 24.38
N VAL A 418 34.57 -0.63 25.15
CA VAL A 418 34.46 -1.99 25.68
C VAL A 418 33.25 -2.12 26.62
N LEU A 419 32.99 -1.11 27.45
CA LEU A 419 31.82 -1.09 28.35
C LEU A 419 30.50 -1.06 27.58
N ILE A 420 30.40 -0.25 26.52
CA ILE A 420 29.20 -0.17 25.67
C ILE A 420 28.96 -1.52 25.00
N VAL A 421 29.99 -2.15 24.44
CA VAL A 421 29.86 -3.48 23.83
C VAL A 421 29.39 -4.53 24.85
N ALA A 422 29.93 -4.50 26.07
CA ALA A 422 29.50 -5.42 27.13
C ALA A 422 28.05 -5.19 27.56
N LEU A 423 27.59 -3.94 27.64
CA LEU A 423 26.19 -3.60 27.95
C LEU A 423 25.25 -4.02 26.82
N SER A 424 25.64 -3.85 25.56
CA SER A 424 24.84 -4.29 24.42
C SER A 424 24.69 -5.82 24.38
N VAL A 425 25.77 -6.55 24.64
CA VAL A 425 25.70 -8.03 24.73
C VAL A 425 24.86 -8.47 25.93
N GLY A 426 24.97 -7.79 27.08
CA GLY A 426 24.14 -8.05 28.25
C GLY A 426 22.65 -7.78 27.99
N GLY A 427 22.33 -6.70 27.28
CA GLY A 427 20.96 -6.35 26.88
C GLY A 427 20.36 -7.37 25.92
N TYR A 428 21.15 -7.88 24.97
CA TYR A 428 20.73 -8.93 24.05
C TYR A 428 20.33 -10.22 24.79
N PHE A 429 21.20 -10.72 25.69
CA PHE A 429 20.88 -11.92 26.48
C PHE A 429 19.70 -11.72 27.43
N TRP A 430 19.54 -10.52 27.99
CA TRP A 430 18.40 -10.22 28.86
C TRP A 430 17.08 -10.20 28.08
N ALA A 431 17.07 -9.59 26.90
CA ALA A 431 15.91 -9.59 26.00
C ALA A 431 15.52 -11.01 25.55
N ASP A 432 16.51 -11.82 25.17
CA ASP A 432 16.32 -13.21 24.75
C ASP A 432 15.80 -14.12 25.89
N SER A 433 16.25 -13.86 27.13
CA SER A 433 15.72 -14.58 28.30
C SER A 433 14.30 -14.16 28.69
N SER A 434 13.89 -12.94 28.32
CA SER A 434 12.57 -12.37 28.66
C SER A 434 11.51 -12.73 27.63
N THR A 435 11.89 -12.95 26.36
CA THR A 435 10.98 -13.42 25.30
C THR A 435 10.59 -14.89 25.48
N ALA A 436 11.41 -15.71 26.14
CA ALA A 436 11.07 -17.10 26.48
C ALA A 436 9.89 -17.26 27.46
N GLN A 437 9.41 -16.18 28.09
CA GLN A 437 8.26 -16.19 29.02
C GLN A 437 6.96 -15.59 28.44
N SER A 438 6.96 -15.07 27.21
CA SER A 438 5.73 -14.62 26.55
C SER A 438 5.10 -15.74 25.73
N ALA A 439 3.83 -15.99 26.00
CA ALA A 439 3.01 -17.11 25.51
C ALA A 439 3.31 -17.53 24.05
N ALA A 440 3.81 -18.77 23.90
CA ALA A 440 3.85 -19.43 22.62
C ALA A 440 2.44 -19.43 22.00
N ALA A 441 2.35 -19.07 20.71
CA ALA A 441 1.12 -19.21 19.94
C ALA A 441 0.54 -20.62 20.15
N PRO A 442 -0.76 -20.76 20.50
CA PRO A 442 -1.34 -22.05 20.85
C PRO A 442 -1.17 -23.03 19.68
N GLN A 443 -0.31 -24.04 19.88
CA GLN A 443 -0.08 -25.08 18.88
C GLN A 443 -1.38 -25.86 18.65
N ALA A 444 -1.90 -25.80 17.43
CA ALA A 444 -3.07 -26.58 17.05
C ALA A 444 -2.69 -28.07 16.91
N ASN A 445 -3.35 -28.94 17.66
CA ASN A 445 -3.18 -30.38 17.60
C ASN A 445 -4.03 -30.97 16.48
N ASN A 446 -3.47 -31.86 15.65
CA ASN A 446 -4.24 -32.58 14.62
C ASN A 446 -5.15 -33.62 15.28
N ILE A 447 -6.43 -33.65 14.89
CA ILE A 447 -7.39 -34.68 15.32
C ILE A 447 -7.55 -35.70 14.20
N THR A 448 -7.24 -36.96 14.49
CA THR A 448 -7.50 -38.07 13.56
C THR A 448 -9.01 -38.30 13.42
N LEU A 449 -9.53 -38.14 12.20
CA LEU A 449 -10.96 -38.29 11.89
C LEU A 449 -11.37 -39.73 11.52
N GLU A 450 -10.42 -40.65 11.39
CA GLU A 450 -10.66 -42.04 11.00
C GLU A 450 -11.66 -42.73 11.95
N GLY A 451 -12.72 -43.30 11.37
CA GLY A 451 -13.79 -43.97 12.13
C GLY A 451 -14.90 -43.06 12.67
N THR A 452 -14.84 -41.75 12.41
CA THR A 452 -15.92 -40.81 12.76
C THR A 452 -16.85 -40.56 11.58
N VAL A 453 -18.12 -40.25 11.87
CA VAL A 453 -19.13 -39.84 10.87
C VAL A 453 -18.71 -38.53 10.14
N MET A 454 -17.73 -37.80 10.68
CA MET A 454 -17.22 -36.57 10.08
C MET A 454 -16.16 -36.78 9.00
N ALA A 455 -15.55 -37.98 8.92
CA ALA A 455 -14.58 -38.29 7.86
C ALA A 455 -15.20 -38.27 6.44
N GLU A 456 -16.53 -38.43 6.37
CA GLU A 456 -17.26 -38.35 5.10
C GLU A 456 -17.26 -36.92 4.54
N HIS A 457 -17.34 -35.90 5.39
CA HIS A 457 -17.53 -34.50 4.99
C HIS A 457 -16.33 -33.57 5.26
N LEU A 458 -15.35 -34.01 6.06
CA LEU A 458 -14.15 -33.22 6.39
C LEU A 458 -12.89 -33.83 5.77
N VAL A 459 -12.00 -32.98 5.26
CA VAL A 459 -10.66 -33.33 4.76
C VAL A 459 -9.69 -33.52 5.93
N GLY A 460 -9.82 -32.69 6.96
CA GLY A 460 -8.96 -32.73 8.14
C GLY A 460 -9.55 -31.92 9.28
N ALA A 461 -9.07 -32.19 10.50
CA ALA A 461 -9.47 -31.42 11.67
C ALA A 461 -8.27 -31.10 12.57
N ARG A 462 -8.31 -29.92 13.18
CA ARG A 462 -7.36 -29.45 14.17
C ARG A 462 -8.10 -28.94 15.39
N SER A 463 -7.47 -28.97 16.55
CA SER A 463 -8.01 -28.36 17.76
C SER A 463 -6.97 -27.53 18.48
N THR A 464 -7.40 -26.38 18.98
CA THR A 464 -6.71 -25.65 20.05
C THR A 464 -7.38 -25.99 21.40
N ASP A 465 -6.95 -25.34 22.48
CA ASP A 465 -7.47 -25.61 23.83
C ASP A 465 -8.99 -25.48 23.98
N GLU A 466 -9.63 -24.60 23.18
CA GLU A 466 -11.08 -24.35 23.26
C GLU A 466 -11.84 -24.57 21.95
N THR A 467 -11.16 -24.69 20.81
CA THR A 467 -11.80 -24.61 19.49
C THR A 467 -11.43 -25.80 18.60
N PHE A 468 -12.44 -26.42 18.01
CA PHE A 468 -12.31 -27.39 16.93
C PHE A 468 -12.40 -26.69 15.58
N TYR A 469 -11.44 -26.94 14.69
CA TYR A 469 -11.39 -26.47 13.32
C TYR A 469 -11.51 -27.66 12.37
N GLY A 470 -12.57 -27.72 11.56
CA GLY A 470 -12.77 -28.72 10.52
C GLY A 470 -12.62 -28.11 9.13
N ILE A 471 -11.84 -28.72 8.24
CA ILE A 471 -11.76 -28.32 6.83
C ILE A 471 -12.76 -29.16 6.05
N VAL A 472 -13.78 -28.53 5.45
CA VAL A 472 -14.84 -29.22 4.71
C VAL A 472 -14.39 -29.62 3.31
N LYS A 473 -14.93 -30.73 2.79
CA LYS A 473 -14.73 -31.17 1.41
C LYS A 473 -15.54 -30.31 0.41
N ALA A 474 -15.19 -30.38 -0.87
CA ALA A 474 -15.86 -29.63 -1.94
C ALA A 474 -17.32 -30.06 -2.21
N ASP A 475 -17.75 -31.22 -1.69
CA ASP A 475 -19.15 -31.65 -1.72
C ASP A 475 -20.04 -30.88 -0.75
N TRP A 476 -19.47 -30.19 0.24
CA TRP A 476 -20.18 -29.32 1.19
C TRP A 476 -21.07 -28.29 0.49
N GLU A 477 -20.60 -27.70 -0.62
CA GLU A 477 -21.35 -26.71 -1.39
C GLU A 477 -22.56 -27.31 -2.13
N LYS A 478 -22.58 -28.63 -2.34
CA LYS A 478 -23.68 -29.33 -3.00
C LYS A 478 -24.74 -29.83 -2.01
N MET A 479 -24.43 -29.82 -0.71
CA MET A 479 -25.35 -30.23 0.34
C MET A 479 -26.42 -29.16 0.59
N SER A 480 -27.61 -29.60 0.97
CA SER A 480 -28.66 -28.70 1.43
C SER A 480 -28.31 -28.08 2.79
N ASP A 481 -28.88 -26.92 3.11
CA ASP A 481 -28.60 -26.24 4.38
C ASP A 481 -29.01 -27.08 5.60
N ASP A 482 -30.06 -27.91 5.49
CA ASP A 482 -30.47 -28.84 6.54
C ASP A 482 -29.41 -29.92 6.81
N GLU A 483 -28.78 -30.44 5.74
CA GLU A 483 -27.71 -31.43 5.85
C GLU A 483 -26.44 -30.80 6.44
N ARG A 484 -26.04 -29.62 5.95
CA ARG A 484 -24.89 -28.85 6.49
C ARG A 484 -25.07 -28.56 7.97
N MET A 485 -26.27 -28.13 8.37
CA MET A 485 -26.62 -27.85 9.76
C MET A 485 -26.57 -29.14 10.61
N SER A 486 -26.99 -30.28 10.07
CA SER A 486 -26.89 -31.57 10.76
C SER A 486 -25.44 -31.98 10.99
N VAL A 487 -24.55 -31.81 10.00
CA VAL A 487 -23.12 -32.13 10.15
C VAL A 487 -22.47 -31.22 11.18
N LEU A 488 -22.76 -29.92 11.15
CA LEU A 488 -22.24 -28.94 12.10
C LEU A 488 -22.67 -29.24 13.55
N LYS A 489 -23.93 -29.68 13.76
CA LYS A 489 -24.42 -30.10 15.09
C LYS A 489 -23.73 -31.39 15.59
N LYS A 490 -23.50 -32.36 14.70
CA LYS A 490 -22.72 -33.58 15.05
C LYS A 490 -21.29 -33.23 15.43
N ALA A 491 -20.68 -32.26 14.74
CA ALA A 491 -19.34 -31.77 15.07
C ALA A 491 -19.31 -31.03 16.41
N ALA A 492 -20.32 -30.23 16.72
CA ALA A 492 -20.46 -29.58 18.03
C ALA A 492 -20.59 -30.59 19.18
N ALA A 493 -21.38 -31.66 18.99
CA ALA A 493 -21.49 -32.73 19.98
C ALA A 493 -20.13 -33.44 20.20
N PHE A 494 -19.43 -33.78 19.12
CA PHE A 494 -18.10 -34.39 19.21
C PHE A 494 -17.06 -33.47 19.87
N ALA A 495 -17.06 -32.19 19.52
CA ALA A 495 -16.19 -31.19 20.12
C ALA A 495 -16.46 -31.07 21.63
N SER A 496 -17.73 -31.07 22.04
CA SER A 496 -18.12 -31.07 23.45
C SER A 496 -17.68 -32.33 24.20
N GLU A 497 -17.74 -33.51 23.58
CA GLU A 497 -17.21 -34.76 24.17
C GLU A 497 -15.70 -34.70 24.41
N LYS A 498 -14.98 -33.91 23.61
CA LYS A 498 -13.53 -33.66 23.73
C LYS A 498 -13.19 -32.47 24.62
N GLY A 499 -14.17 -31.82 25.24
CA GLY A 499 -13.98 -30.66 26.11
C GLY A 499 -13.79 -29.33 25.37
N LEU A 500 -14.00 -29.30 24.05
CA LEU A 500 -13.91 -28.10 23.23
C LEU A 500 -15.25 -27.35 23.24
N ARG A 501 -15.19 -26.01 23.26
CA ARG A 501 -16.38 -25.15 23.43
C ARG A 501 -16.91 -24.61 22.11
N LYS A 502 -16.05 -24.50 21.09
CA LYS A 502 -16.35 -23.86 19.80
C LYS A 502 -16.01 -24.78 18.64
N VAL A 503 -16.78 -24.70 17.56
CA VAL A 503 -16.54 -25.39 16.30
C VAL A 503 -16.54 -24.37 15.16
N HIS A 504 -15.48 -24.39 14.36
CA HIS A 504 -15.36 -23.65 13.11
C HIS A 504 -15.15 -24.61 11.96
N PHE A 505 -15.99 -24.49 10.94
CA PHE A 505 -15.79 -25.15 9.67
C PHE A 505 -15.25 -24.16 8.66
N LEU A 506 -14.15 -24.54 8.02
CA LEU A 506 -13.45 -23.77 7.00
C LEU A 506 -13.55 -24.50 5.67
N ASN A 507 -13.74 -23.77 4.57
CA ASN A 507 -13.58 -24.35 3.24
C ASN A 507 -12.10 -24.48 2.86
N ASN A 508 -11.81 -25.03 1.68
CA ASN A 508 -10.45 -25.16 1.17
C ASN A 508 -9.74 -23.81 0.94
N ARG A 509 -10.46 -22.69 0.99
CA ARG A 509 -9.93 -21.31 0.90
C ARG A 509 -9.74 -20.66 2.28
N GLY A 510 -9.94 -21.41 3.37
CA GLY A 510 -9.82 -20.89 4.74
C GLY A 510 -10.99 -20.01 5.21
N ARG A 511 -12.07 -19.86 4.43
CA ARG A 511 -13.25 -19.07 4.82
C ARG A 511 -14.17 -19.87 5.73
N THR A 512 -14.74 -19.23 6.74
CA THR A 512 -15.67 -19.87 7.67
C THR A 512 -17.03 -20.11 7.00
N VAL A 513 -17.40 -21.38 6.84
CA VAL A 513 -18.68 -21.80 6.25
C VAL A 513 -19.70 -22.26 7.30
N GLY A 514 -19.25 -22.49 8.53
CA GLY A 514 -20.12 -22.87 9.64
C GLY A 514 -19.47 -22.63 11.00
N PHE A 515 -20.28 -22.23 11.97
CA PHE A 515 -19.84 -21.97 13.33
C PHE A 515 -20.86 -22.49 14.34
N ALA A 516 -20.38 -23.15 15.40
CA ALA A 516 -21.22 -23.59 16.50
C ALA A 516 -20.56 -23.37 17.87
N VAL A 517 -21.39 -22.94 18.83
CA VAL A 517 -21.02 -22.76 20.25
C VAL A 517 -22.18 -23.22 21.12
N GLY A 518 -21.97 -24.28 21.89
CA GLY A 518 -23.05 -24.95 22.62
C GLY A 518 -24.18 -25.36 21.67
N ASP A 519 -25.42 -24.97 22.00
CA ASP A 519 -26.61 -25.31 21.20
C ASP A 519 -26.85 -24.37 20.00
N LYS A 520 -26.05 -23.30 19.86
CA LYS A 520 -26.20 -22.33 18.78
C LYS A 520 -25.30 -22.70 17.61
N ALA A 521 -25.91 -23.01 16.46
CA ALA A 521 -25.22 -23.26 15.20
C ALA A 521 -25.68 -22.25 14.14
N LYS A 522 -24.72 -21.73 13.37
CA LYS A 522 -24.95 -20.80 12.25
C LYS A 522 -24.17 -21.28 11.04
N LEU A 523 -24.81 -21.28 9.88
CA LEU A 523 -24.17 -21.48 8.59
C LEU A 523 -23.87 -20.12 7.96
N TYR A 524 -22.80 -20.07 7.19
CA TYR A 524 -22.44 -18.92 6.38
C TYR A 524 -22.46 -19.35 4.92
N ASP A 525 -22.98 -18.46 4.07
CA ASP A 525 -23.08 -18.72 2.64
C ASP A 525 -21.67 -18.75 2.04
N PRO A 526 -21.29 -19.80 1.28
CA PRO A 526 -20.02 -19.84 0.57
C PRO A 526 -20.07 -18.89 -0.64
N ALA A 527 -19.91 -17.59 -0.38
CA ALA A 527 -19.65 -16.59 -1.42
C ALA A 527 -18.16 -16.55 -1.78
#